data_AF-A0A3M8AEW0-F1
#
_entry.id   AF-A0A3M8AEW0-F1
#
_cell.length_a   1.000
_cell.length_b   1.000
_cell.length_c   1.000
_cell.angle_alpha   90.00
_cell.angle_beta   90.00
_cell.angle_gamma   90.00
#
_symmetry.space_group_name_H-M   'P 1'
#
loop_
_entity.id
_entity.type
_entity.pdbx_description
1 polymer ?
#
loop_
_entity_poly.entity_id
_entity_poly.type
_entity_poly.pdbx_seq_one_letter_code
_entity_poly.pdbx_strand_id
1 'polypeptide(L)'
;MKKSRMIWVAALAVLLMAGCGQNAAPAPQPTAPVEQPSGTNTDPSTAEPTLNKQVVTVYYSDGDLMELQKEEQEITFAEDIEKYKKTLSLLEKPTKAEEHFPLWKDFRYHDITFADGTLTIDADSKNQYNLGSSGEGMALDALKKTFFQFPEVKQIVFLEDGKKVESLMGHVDVSEPLTRDN
;
A
#
# COMPACT_ATOMS: atom_id res chain seq x y z
N MET A 1 0.59 -31.68 -36.58
CA MET A 1 0.39 -33.15 -36.60
C MET A 1 0.45 -33.69 -35.17
N LYS A 2 -0.66 -34.30 -34.68
CA LYS A 2 -0.72 -35.55 -33.87
C LYS A 2 0.18 -35.61 -32.59
N LYS A 3 -0.29 -35.84 -31.34
CA LYS A 3 -1.49 -36.51 -30.81
C LYS A 3 -1.67 -36.20 -29.30
N SER A 4 -2.93 -36.12 -28.88
CA SER A 4 -3.46 -36.12 -27.50
C SER A 4 -3.33 -37.48 -26.80
N ARG A 5 -3.27 -37.53 -25.45
CA ARG A 5 -3.87 -38.57 -24.56
C ARG A 5 -4.11 -37.95 -23.14
N MET A 6 -5.35 -37.79 -22.64
CA MET A 6 -6.29 -38.76 -22.01
C MET A 6 -6.08 -38.91 -20.48
N ILE A 7 -6.85 -38.16 -19.66
CA ILE A 7 -7.98 -38.59 -18.79
C ILE A 7 -7.63 -39.68 -17.77
N TRP A 8 -7.80 -39.36 -16.47
CA TRP A 8 -8.26 -40.30 -15.44
C TRP A 8 -9.38 -39.66 -14.61
N VAL A 9 -10.48 -40.41 -14.51
CA VAL A 9 -11.70 -40.17 -13.71
C VAL A 9 -11.67 -41.13 -12.51
N ALA A 10 -12.23 -40.71 -11.38
CA ALA A 10 -12.87 -41.48 -10.28
C ALA A 10 -12.46 -40.90 -8.92
N ALA A 11 -13.28 -40.77 -7.87
CA ALA A 11 -14.70 -41.03 -7.58
C ALA A 11 -15.00 -40.32 -6.24
N LEU A 12 -16.12 -39.60 -6.10
CA LEU A 12 -17.32 -39.98 -5.36
C LEU A 12 -17.17 -40.12 -3.82
N ALA A 13 -17.77 -39.22 -3.06
CA ALA A 13 -18.61 -39.54 -1.88
C ALA A 13 -19.34 -38.28 -1.35
N VAL A 14 -20.67 -38.36 -1.35
CA VAL A 14 -21.64 -37.36 -0.87
C VAL A 14 -21.86 -37.54 0.63
N LEU A 15 -22.04 -36.47 1.40
CA LEU A 15 -22.94 -36.50 2.56
C LEU A 15 -23.61 -35.14 2.78
N LEU A 16 -24.94 -35.15 2.69
CA LEU A 16 -25.89 -34.08 3.00
C LEU A 16 -26.24 -34.12 4.49
N MET A 17 -26.51 -32.96 5.10
CA MET A 17 -27.57 -32.83 6.11
C MET A 17 -28.18 -31.43 6.03
N ALA A 18 -29.45 -31.42 5.59
CA ALA A 18 -30.35 -30.28 5.65
C ALA A 18 -30.92 -30.16 7.07
N GLY A 19 -30.91 -28.94 7.64
CA GLY A 19 -31.65 -28.59 8.84
C GLY A 19 -32.80 -27.65 8.49
N CYS A 20 -34.01 -28.19 8.37
CA CYS A 20 -35.26 -27.43 8.44
C CYS A 20 -35.91 -27.71 9.80
N GLY A 21 -36.31 -26.66 10.51
CA GLY A 21 -37.12 -26.75 11.73
C GLY A 21 -38.02 -25.54 11.82
N GLN A 22 -39.33 -25.78 11.69
CA GLN A 22 -40.37 -24.80 11.41
C GLN A 22 -41.53 -25.03 12.41
N ASN A 23 -42.24 -23.95 12.74
CA ASN A 23 -43.62 -23.88 13.29
C ASN A 23 -43.84 -24.07 14.81
N ALA A 24 -44.44 -23.07 15.47
CA ALA A 24 -45.91 -22.95 15.66
C ALA A 24 -46.28 -22.03 16.84
N ALA A 25 -47.15 -21.05 16.59
CA ALA A 25 -48.12 -20.45 17.55
C ALA A 25 -49.51 -21.14 17.30
N PRO A 26 -50.63 -20.93 18.06
CA PRO A 26 -51.02 -19.76 18.89
C PRO A 26 -51.96 -19.91 20.15
N ALA A 27 -51.97 -18.85 21.01
CA ALA A 27 -53.06 -18.18 21.79
C ALA A 27 -53.93 -18.92 22.87
N PRO A 28 -54.74 -18.25 23.79
CA PRO A 28 -55.02 -16.80 24.02
C PRO A 28 -55.13 -16.24 25.51
N GLN A 29 -54.88 -14.91 25.66
CA GLN A 29 -55.51 -13.83 26.51
C GLN A 29 -55.63 -13.89 28.07
N PRO A 30 -55.98 -12.78 28.82
CA PRO A 30 -55.83 -11.30 28.62
C PRO A 30 -55.43 -10.48 29.91
N THR A 31 -54.83 -9.28 29.82
CA THR A 31 -55.30 -7.99 30.45
C THR A 31 -54.32 -6.79 30.34
N ALA A 32 -54.87 -5.65 29.89
CA ALA A 32 -54.57 -4.23 30.23
C ALA A 32 -53.27 -3.52 29.70
N PRO A 33 -53.30 -2.17 29.54
CA PRO A 33 -52.67 -1.44 28.44
C PRO A 33 -51.33 -0.80 28.82
N VAL A 34 -50.36 -0.80 27.89
CA VAL A 34 -49.17 0.06 28.02
C VAL A 34 -48.80 0.64 26.66
N GLU A 35 -48.52 1.93 26.71
CA GLU A 35 -48.09 2.85 25.66
C GLU A 35 -47.10 2.27 24.64
N GLN A 36 -47.34 2.69 23.41
CA GLN A 36 -46.43 2.68 22.27
C GLN A 36 -45.07 3.30 22.64
N PRO A 37 -43.96 2.53 22.59
CA PRO A 37 -42.66 3.12 22.35
C PRO A 37 -42.49 3.21 20.84
N SER A 38 -42.41 4.44 20.34
CA SER A 38 -41.90 4.75 19.01
C SER A 38 -40.61 3.97 18.79
N GLY A 39 -40.56 3.19 17.72
CA GLY A 39 -39.36 2.46 17.32
C GLY A 39 -38.22 3.45 17.13
N THR A 40 -37.20 3.34 17.99
CA THR A 40 -35.89 3.92 17.74
C THR A 40 -35.33 3.17 16.53
N ASN A 41 -35.48 3.76 15.35
CA ASN A 41 -34.68 3.40 14.19
C ASN A 41 -33.21 3.53 14.62
N THR A 42 -32.57 2.39 14.84
CA THR A 42 -31.13 2.35 15.02
C THR A 42 -30.55 2.55 13.63
N ASP A 43 -30.26 3.81 13.32
CA ASP A 43 -29.44 4.20 12.19
C ASP A 43 -28.12 3.40 12.28
N PRO A 44 -27.69 2.67 11.24
CA PRO A 44 -26.37 2.05 11.27
C PRO A 44 -25.35 3.19 11.28
N SER A 45 -24.83 3.50 12.47
CA SER A 45 -23.69 4.38 12.63
C SER A 45 -22.52 3.77 11.85
N THR A 46 -22.30 4.30 10.65
CA THR A 46 -21.03 4.18 9.94
C THR A 46 -19.99 4.80 10.86
N ALA A 47 -19.27 3.97 11.60
CA ALA A 47 -18.14 4.41 12.39
C ALA A 47 -17.11 5.03 11.44
N GLU A 48 -16.81 6.32 11.63
CA GLU A 48 -15.74 6.97 10.88
C GLU A 48 -14.41 6.26 11.18
N PRO A 49 -13.57 6.01 10.16
CA PRO A 49 -12.29 5.36 10.36
C PRO A 49 -11.40 6.21 11.28
N THR A 50 -10.83 5.58 12.29
CA THR A 50 -9.83 6.22 13.17
C THR A 50 -8.56 6.49 12.36
N LEU A 51 -8.23 7.77 12.16
CA LEU A 51 -7.04 8.19 11.43
C LEU A 51 -5.83 8.32 12.37
N ASN A 52 -4.72 7.71 11.98
CA ASN A 52 -3.41 7.88 12.59
C ASN A 52 -2.70 9.09 11.99
N LYS A 53 -1.96 9.83 12.81
CA LYS A 53 -1.09 10.93 12.38
C LYS A 53 0.35 10.60 12.74
N GLN A 54 1.27 10.87 11.84
CA GLN A 54 2.69 10.63 12.06
C GLN A 54 3.52 11.68 11.33
N VAL A 55 4.53 12.22 12.00
CA VAL A 55 5.58 13.02 11.36
C VAL A 55 6.62 12.07 10.78
N VAL A 56 6.96 12.25 9.52
CA VAL A 56 7.97 11.48 8.79
C VAL A 56 9.07 12.41 8.28
N THR A 57 10.31 11.93 8.29
CA THR A 57 11.44 12.60 7.64
C THR A 57 11.51 12.17 6.19
N VAL A 58 11.55 13.14 5.28
CA VAL A 58 11.64 12.96 3.83
C VAL A 58 12.90 13.67 3.34
N TYR A 59 13.58 13.10 2.35
CA TYR A 59 14.82 13.64 1.82
C TYR A 59 14.64 14.13 0.38
N TYR A 60 15.10 15.35 0.11
CA TYR A 60 15.11 15.99 -1.21
C TYR A 60 16.53 16.37 -1.57
N SER A 61 16.79 16.73 -2.82
CA SER A 61 18.08 17.31 -3.21
C SER A 61 18.09 18.82 -2.99
N ASP A 62 19.28 19.42 -2.90
CA ASP A 62 19.44 20.84 -3.25
C ASP A 62 19.30 21.05 -4.77
N GLY A 63 19.20 22.31 -5.19
CA GLY A 63 19.01 22.68 -6.61
C GLY A 63 20.17 22.29 -7.54
N ASP A 64 21.36 22.03 -6.99
CA ASP A 64 22.57 21.70 -7.74
C ASP A 64 22.87 20.18 -7.80
N LEU A 65 22.01 19.34 -7.22
CA LEU A 65 22.19 17.88 -7.13
C LEU A 65 23.48 17.45 -6.41
N MET A 66 23.84 18.16 -5.35
CA MET A 66 25.07 17.95 -4.57
C MET A 66 24.80 17.35 -3.19
N GLU A 67 23.69 17.69 -2.55
CA GLU A 67 23.37 17.20 -1.21
C GLU A 67 21.91 16.80 -1.02
N LEU A 68 21.70 15.84 -0.12
CA LEU A 68 20.36 15.50 0.35
C LEU A 68 19.99 16.32 1.59
N GLN A 69 18.89 17.05 1.48
CA GLN A 69 18.32 17.90 2.51
C GLN A 69 17.10 17.23 3.13
N LYS A 70 17.00 17.29 4.46
CA LYS A 70 15.92 16.67 5.22
C LYS A 70 14.75 17.65 5.40
N GLU A 71 13.53 17.12 5.34
CA GLU A 71 12.31 17.83 5.70
C GLU A 71 11.43 16.92 6.57
N GLU A 72 10.80 17.48 7.58
CA GLU A 72 9.78 16.77 8.36
C GLU A 72 8.39 17.17 7.87
N GLN A 73 7.55 16.19 7.60
CA GLN A 73 6.18 16.41 7.13
C GLN A 73 5.21 15.46 7.85
N GLU A 74 3.97 15.91 8.09
CA GLU A 74 2.92 15.08 8.69
C GLU A 74 2.18 14.28 7.62
N ILE A 75 2.01 12.98 7.85
CA ILE A 75 1.09 12.10 7.12
C ILE A 75 -0.10 11.72 8.00
N THR A 76 -1.26 11.53 7.39
CA THR A 76 -2.47 11.02 8.05
C THR A 76 -3.00 9.81 7.29
N PHE A 77 -3.19 8.67 7.96
CA PHE A 77 -3.56 7.39 7.34
C PHE A 77 -4.48 6.54 8.23
N ALA A 78 -5.35 5.73 7.61
CA ALA A 78 -6.21 4.77 8.29
C ALA A 78 -5.52 3.40 8.42
N GLU A 79 -4.86 2.95 7.34
CA GLU A 79 -4.23 1.63 7.26
C GLU A 79 -2.70 1.72 7.19
N ASP A 80 -2.01 0.70 7.69
CA ASP A 80 -0.54 0.68 7.72
C ASP A 80 0.11 0.77 6.33
N ILE A 81 -0.54 0.25 5.29
CA ILE A 81 -0.01 0.35 3.92
C ILE A 81 -0.09 1.78 3.37
N GLU A 82 -1.10 2.55 3.78
CA GLU A 82 -1.26 3.95 3.36
C GLU A 82 -0.15 4.84 3.90
N LYS A 83 0.44 4.50 5.05
CA LYS A 83 1.65 5.15 5.58
C LYS A 83 2.73 5.22 4.52
N TYR A 84 3.07 4.08 3.90
CA TYR A 84 4.11 4.01 2.88
C TYR A 84 3.73 4.71 1.58
N LYS A 85 2.47 4.57 1.12
CA LYS A 85 1.95 5.26 -0.07
C LYS A 85 2.00 6.78 0.09
N LYS A 86 1.62 7.29 1.26
CA LYS A 86 1.67 8.72 1.57
C LYS A 86 3.12 9.21 1.69
N THR A 87 3.99 8.48 2.38
CA THR A 87 5.42 8.82 2.45
C THR A 87 6.08 8.87 1.08
N LEU A 88 5.76 7.94 0.16
CA LEU A 88 6.26 8.02 -1.23
C LEU A 88 5.79 9.29 -1.92
N SER A 89 4.51 9.65 -1.79
CA SER A 89 3.97 10.87 -2.42
C SER A 89 4.59 12.15 -1.87
N LEU A 90 5.11 12.14 -0.64
CA LEU A 90 5.83 13.29 -0.12
C LEU A 90 7.16 13.52 -0.85
N LEU A 91 7.86 12.48 -1.32
CA LEU A 91 9.10 12.63 -2.10
C LEU A 91 8.91 13.44 -3.41
N GLU A 92 7.67 13.60 -3.87
CA GLU A 92 7.30 14.44 -5.00
C GLU A 92 7.02 15.91 -4.61
N LYS A 93 6.70 16.18 -3.33
CA LYS A 93 6.02 17.39 -2.84
C LYS A 93 6.70 17.98 -1.60
N PRO A 94 7.87 18.62 -1.74
CA PRO A 94 8.46 19.39 -0.66
C PRO A 94 7.56 20.57 -0.27
N THR A 95 7.51 20.90 1.03
CA THR A 95 6.82 22.13 1.47
C THR A 95 7.67 23.37 1.20
N LYS A 96 9.00 23.20 1.16
CA LYS A 96 9.99 24.24 0.84
C LYS A 96 10.47 24.13 -0.61
N ALA A 97 9.57 24.27 -1.57
CA ALA A 97 9.85 24.03 -2.99
C ALA A 97 10.96 24.92 -3.60
N GLU A 98 11.32 26.03 -2.96
CA GLU A 98 12.43 26.92 -3.38
C GLU A 98 13.82 26.41 -2.94
N GLU A 99 13.87 25.59 -1.89
CA GLU A 99 15.12 25.05 -1.31
C GLU A 99 15.29 23.58 -1.67
N HIS A 100 14.18 22.83 -1.67
CA HIS A 100 14.15 21.39 -1.82
C HIS A 100 13.72 20.98 -3.23
N PHE A 101 14.62 20.32 -3.95
CA PHE A 101 14.38 19.76 -5.27
C PHE A 101 13.90 18.30 -5.18
N PRO A 102 12.68 17.97 -5.63
CA PRO A 102 12.14 16.61 -5.59
C PRO A 102 12.73 15.73 -6.70
N LEU A 103 13.46 14.69 -6.30
CA LEU A 103 14.07 13.72 -7.22
C LEU A 103 13.07 12.70 -7.77
N TRP A 104 11.96 12.47 -7.06
CA TRP A 104 10.93 11.51 -7.45
C TRP A 104 9.73 12.17 -8.13
N LYS A 105 9.90 13.38 -8.67
CA LYS A 105 8.80 14.13 -9.29
C LYS A 105 8.09 13.31 -10.37
N ASP A 106 6.75 13.35 -10.35
CA ASP A 106 5.86 12.69 -11.30
C ASP A 106 6.04 11.15 -11.38
N PHE A 107 6.53 10.52 -10.29
CA PHE A 107 6.72 9.07 -10.21
C PHE A 107 5.38 8.33 -10.23
N ARG A 108 5.18 7.49 -11.24
CA ARG A 108 4.00 6.63 -11.36
C ARG A 108 4.30 5.20 -10.91
N TYR A 109 3.36 4.61 -10.19
CA TYR A 109 3.42 3.23 -9.74
C TYR A 109 2.03 2.59 -9.80
N HIS A 110 1.98 1.28 -9.97
CA HIS A 110 0.74 0.49 -9.97
C HIS A 110 0.33 0.14 -8.55
N ASP A 111 1.27 -0.33 -7.74
CA ASP A 111 1.01 -0.65 -6.33
C ASP A 111 2.25 -0.53 -5.44
N ILE A 112 1.99 -0.46 -4.14
CA ILE A 112 2.98 -0.63 -3.08
C ILE A 112 2.45 -1.69 -2.12
N THR A 113 3.26 -2.70 -1.87
CA THR A 113 2.94 -3.78 -0.93
C THR A 113 4.00 -3.87 0.16
N PHE A 114 3.60 -4.31 1.35
CA PHE A 114 4.51 -4.56 2.45
C PHE A 114 4.27 -5.96 3.04
N ALA A 115 5.31 -6.79 3.03
CA ALA A 115 5.26 -8.15 3.58
C ALA A 115 6.64 -8.54 4.14
N ASP A 116 6.67 -9.13 5.34
CA ASP A 116 7.88 -9.67 5.96
C ASP A 116 9.08 -8.71 5.98
N GLY A 117 8.80 -7.42 6.19
CA GLY A 117 9.83 -6.36 6.20
C GLY A 117 10.31 -5.90 4.83
N THR A 118 9.72 -6.41 3.74
CA THR A 118 10.00 -5.97 2.37
C THR A 118 8.92 -5.00 1.91
N LEU A 119 9.35 -3.79 1.53
CA LEU A 119 8.50 -2.83 0.82
C LEU A 119 8.73 -3.03 -0.68
N THR A 120 7.69 -3.44 -1.42
CA THR A 120 7.76 -3.59 -2.87
C THR A 120 7.05 -2.42 -3.53
N ILE A 121 7.72 -1.76 -4.47
CA ILE A 121 7.19 -0.66 -5.28
C ILE A 121 7.13 -1.16 -6.72
N ASP A 122 5.92 -1.29 -7.27
CA ASP A 122 5.70 -1.66 -8.67
C ASP A 122 5.57 -0.42 -9.54
N ALA A 123 6.67 0.00 -10.17
CA ALA A 123 6.74 1.19 -10.99
C ALA A 123 6.02 1.01 -12.33
N ASP A 124 5.47 2.10 -12.85
CA ASP A 124 4.95 2.16 -14.22
C ASP A 124 6.11 2.31 -15.22
N SER A 125 6.20 1.45 -16.22
CA SER A 125 7.23 1.52 -17.28
C SER A 125 7.18 2.80 -18.13
N LYS A 126 6.09 3.57 -18.03
CA LYS A 126 5.96 4.88 -18.69
C LYS A 126 6.63 6.00 -17.92
N ASN A 127 7.22 5.74 -16.75
CA ASN A 127 8.02 6.75 -16.06
C ASN A 127 9.10 7.29 -16.99
N GLN A 128 9.35 8.59 -16.93
CA GLN A 128 10.36 9.26 -17.72
C GLN A 128 11.21 10.08 -16.76
N TYR A 129 12.50 9.82 -16.73
CA TYR A 129 13.44 10.49 -15.85
C TYR A 129 14.69 10.89 -16.62
N ASN A 130 15.17 12.09 -16.32
CA ASN A 130 16.41 12.61 -16.88
C ASN A 130 17.21 13.28 -15.77
N LEU A 131 17.70 12.45 -14.85
CA LEU A 131 18.57 12.86 -13.74
C LEU A 131 20.04 12.50 -14.00
N GLY A 132 20.31 11.70 -15.04
CA GLY A 132 21.61 11.08 -15.28
C GLY A 132 21.99 10.10 -14.15
N SER A 133 23.12 9.41 -14.31
CA SER A 133 23.55 8.38 -13.35
C SER A 133 23.73 8.90 -11.92
N SER A 134 24.28 10.10 -11.76
CA SER A 134 24.50 10.71 -10.44
C SER A 134 23.17 11.06 -9.75
N GLY A 135 22.23 11.66 -10.48
CA GLY A 135 20.94 12.04 -9.92
C GLY A 135 20.04 10.82 -9.64
N GLU A 136 20.13 9.77 -10.45
CA GLU A 136 19.46 8.48 -10.15
C GLU A 136 19.97 7.86 -8.86
N GLY A 137 21.29 7.82 -8.65
CA GLY A 137 21.88 7.31 -7.42
C GLY A 137 21.40 8.10 -6.21
N MET A 138 21.41 9.44 -6.32
CA MET A 138 20.91 10.32 -5.27
C MET A 138 19.40 10.13 -5.00
N ALA A 139 18.60 9.86 -6.03
CA ALA A 139 17.17 9.57 -5.88
C ALA A 139 16.95 8.29 -5.06
N LEU A 140 17.70 7.23 -5.35
CA LEU A 140 17.66 5.98 -4.56
C LEU A 140 18.14 6.20 -3.12
N ASP A 141 19.16 7.01 -2.89
CA ASP A 141 19.62 7.34 -1.55
C ASP A 141 18.58 8.15 -0.75
N ALA A 142 17.91 9.11 -1.39
CA ALA A 142 16.79 9.83 -0.79
C ALA A 142 15.65 8.89 -0.40
N LEU A 143 15.30 7.95 -1.27
CA LEU A 143 14.29 6.92 -1.02
C LEU A 143 14.70 6.03 0.16
N LYS A 144 15.93 5.50 0.16
CA LYS A 144 16.46 4.66 1.25
C LYS A 144 16.42 5.40 2.59
N LYS A 145 16.94 6.63 2.66
CA LYS A 145 16.92 7.42 3.89
C LYS A 145 15.49 7.70 4.37
N THR A 146 14.57 7.95 3.45
CA THR A 146 13.15 8.18 3.76
C THR A 146 12.46 6.91 4.27
N PHE A 147 12.63 5.75 3.64
CA PHE A 147 11.89 4.56 4.03
C PHE A 147 12.55 3.75 5.14
N PHE A 148 13.88 3.79 5.28
CA PHE A 148 14.55 3.08 6.39
C PHE A 148 14.41 3.75 7.75
N GLN A 149 13.79 4.93 7.82
CA GLN A 149 13.29 5.49 9.08
C GLN A 149 12.28 4.57 9.76
N PHE A 150 11.54 3.79 8.97
CA PHE A 150 10.60 2.78 9.48
C PHE A 150 11.38 1.52 9.88
N PRO A 151 11.48 1.19 11.18
CA PRO A 151 12.31 0.07 11.63
C PRO A 151 11.84 -1.28 11.07
N GLU A 152 10.56 -1.42 10.77
CA GLU A 152 9.96 -2.61 10.15
C GLU A 152 10.34 -2.79 8.68
N VAL A 153 10.65 -1.71 7.95
CA VAL A 153 11.16 -1.80 6.57
C VAL A 153 12.62 -2.22 6.61
N LYS A 154 12.91 -3.45 6.18
CA LYS A 154 14.25 -4.06 6.15
C LYS A 154 14.91 -3.92 4.78
N GLN A 155 14.11 -4.00 3.73
CA GLN A 155 14.57 -3.87 2.35
C GLN A 155 13.47 -3.27 1.47
N ILE A 156 13.88 -2.71 0.35
CA ILE A 156 13.00 -2.16 -0.68
C ILE A 156 13.27 -2.91 -1.99
N VAL A 157 12.22 -3.36 -2.65
CA VAL A 157 12.30 -4.06 -3.93
C VAL A 157 11.55 -3.25 -4.98
N PHE A 158 12.17 -3.07 -6.14
CA PHE A 158 11.51 -2.48 -7.29
C PHE A 158 11.04 -3.56 -8.25
N LEU A 159 9.84 -3.35 -8.77
CA LEU A 159 9.32 -4.01 -9.96
C LEU A 159 8.99 -2.93 -11.00
N GLU A 160 8.93 -3.33 -12.26
CA GLU A 160 8.37 -2.53 -13.35
C GLU A 160 7.30 -3.37 -14.06
N ASP A 161 6.06 -2.86 -14.08
CA ASP A 161 4.88 -3.57 -14.59
C ASP A 161 4.77 -5.03 -14.07
N GLY A 162 5.04 -5.22 -12.78
CA GLY A 162 4.99 -6.50 -12.06
C GLY A 162 6.19 -7.42 -12.29
N LYS A 163 7.27 -6.96 -12.93
CA LYS A 163 8.45 -7.77 -13.25
C LYS A 163 9.71 -7.22 -12.59
N LYS A 164 10.67 -8.09 -12.31
CA LYS A 164 12.02 -7.66 -11.92
C LYS A 164 12.65 -6.85 -13.04
N VAL A 165 13.37 -5.80 -12.66
CA VAL A 165 14.01 -4.86 -13.56
C VAL A 165 15.45 -4.61 -13.12
N GLU A 166 16.37 -4.41 -14.07
CA GLU A 166 17.76 -4.10 -13.76
C GLU A 166 17.94 -2.64 -13.36
N SER A 167 17.20 -1.72 -13.97
CA SER A 167 17.23 -0.30 -13.65
C SER A 167 15.88 0.34 -13.92
N LEU A 168 15.46 1.29 -13.08
CA LEU A 168 14.25 2.08 -13.33
C LEU A 168 14.43 3.09 -14.46
N MET A 169 15.67 3.51 -14.72
CA MET A 169 15.97 4.68 -15.56
C MET A 169 17.24 4.50 -16.42
N GLY A 170 17.98 3.40 -16.24
CA GLY A 170 19.03 2.93 -17.14
C GLY A 170 20.45 3.09 -16.62
N HIS A 171 20.68 3.72 -15.47
CA HIS A 171 22.04 3.91 -14.95
C HIS A 171 22.32 3.19 -13.64
N VAL A 172 21.36 3.11 -12.72
CA VAL A 172 21.57 2.48 -11.41
C VAL A 172 20.87 1.13 -11.31
N ASP A 173 21.60 0.14 -10.81
CA ASP A 173 21.12 -1.23 -10.62
C ASP A 173 20.13 -1.31 -9.45
N VAL A 174 18.95 -1.88 -9.71
CA VAL A 174 17.88 -2.18 -8.74
C VAL A 174 17.40 -3.63 -8.83
N SER A 175 18.16 -4.50 -9.51
CA SER A 175 17.84 -5.92 -9.67
C SER A 175 17.83 -6.68 -8.34
N GLU A 176 18.66 -6.23 -7.39
CA GLU A 176 18.73 -6.72 -6.02
C GLU A 176 17.99 -5.78 -5.05
N PRO A 177 17.45 -6.31 -3.93
CA PRO A 177 16.79 -5.48 -2.92
C PRO A 177 17.72 -4.40 -2.36
N LEU A 178 17.22 -3.18 -2.27
CA LEU A 178 17.90 -2.10 -1.58
C LEU A 178 17.86 -2.39 -0.07
N THR A 179 19.01 -2.31 0.59
CA THR A 179 19.14 -2.51 2.04
C THR A 179 19.69 -1.26 2.71
N ARG A 180 19.60 -1.21 4.05
CA ARG A 180 20.29 -0.17 4.83
C ARG A 180 21.78 -0.21 4.51
N ASP A 181 22.36 0.97 4.35
CA ASP A 181 23.81 1.10 4.35
C ASP A 181 24.31 0.72 5.74
N ASN A 182 25.31 -0.14 5.80
CA ASN A 182 25.96 -0.56 7.05
C ASN A 182 26.92 0.51 7.56
#